data_AF-A0A388TDR2-F1
#
_entry.id   AF-A0A388TDR2-F1
#
_cell.length_a   1.000
_cell.length_b   1.000
_cell.length_c   1.000
_cell.angle_alpha   90.00
_cell.angle_beta   90.00
_cell.angle_gamma   90.00
#
_symmetry.space_group_name_H-M   'P 1'
#
loop_
_entity.id
_entity.type
_entity.pdbx_description
1 polymer ?
#
loop_
_entity_poly.entity_id
_entity_poly.type
_entity_poly.pdbx_seq_one_letter_code
_entity_poly.pdbx_strand_id
1 'polypeptide(L)'
;MVVRVVVGTQWGDEGKGKITDLLAENTDIVVRYQGGNNAGHTVIVGKEIFKLHLIPSGILFPNTVCVIGNGVVVDPEVLLEEIEMLRGRGVKVAPENLKISSAAHLILAKHKKQDQEQETGRAAGQKIGTTGRGIGPTYVDKIDRAGARPRL
;
A
#
# COMPACT_ATOMS: atom_id res chain seq x y z
N MET A 1 5.18 -19.00 -17.13
CA MET A 1 4.61 -17.90 -16.32
C MET A 1 5.62 -16.77 -16.31
N VAL A 2 5.19 -15.53 -16.58
CA VAL A 2 6.08 -14.36 -16.66
C VAL A 2 5.75 -13.41 -15.52
N VAL A 3 6.77 -12.96 -14.78
CA VAL A 3 6.63 -11.93 -13.74
C VAL A 3 7.29 -10.66 -14.26
N ARG A 4 6.51 -9.58 -14.32
CA ARG A 4 6.99 -8.23 -14.64
C ARG A 4 7.08 -7.43 -13.34
N VAL A 5 8.21 -6.78 -13.11
CA VAL A 5 8.46 -6.01 -11.90
C VAL A 5 8.68 -4.54 -12.27
N VAL A 6 7.88 -3.66 -11.69
CA VAL A 6 8.05 -2.20 -11.81
C VAL A 6 8.73 -1.71 -10.53
N VAL A 7 9.91 -1.10 -10.68
CA VAL A 7 10.72 -0.56 -9.58
C VAL A 7 11.09 0.90 -9.88
N GLY A 8 11.29 1.67 -8.83
CA GLY A 8 11.87 3.01 -8.93
C GLY A 8 13.38 2.90 -8.93
N THR A 9 14.03 3.67 -9.78
CA THR A 9 15.50 3.69 -9.89
C THR A 9 16.11 4.89 -9.17
N GLN A 10 15.28 5.74 -8.56
CA GLN A 10 15.67 6.97 -7.86
C GLN A 10 15.06 6.96 -6.44
N TRP A 11 14.67 8.13 -5.92
CA TRP A 11 14.15 8.30 -4.56
C TRP A 11 12.63 8.53 -4.51
N GLY A 12 11.87 7.82 -5.35
CA GLY A 12 10.42 7.98 -5.42
C GLY A 12 9.97 8.97 -6.50
N ASP A 13 8.66 9.08 -6.66
CA ASP A 13 7.99 9.98 -7.61
C ASP A 13 8.42 9.89 -9.09
N GLU A 14 8.99 8.76 -9.51
CA GLU A 14 9.44 8.52 -10.89
C GLU A 14 8.28 8.20 -11.87
N GLY A 15 7.03 8.34 -11.42
CA GLY A 15 5.86 8.03 -12.25
C GLY A 15 5.58 6.53 -12.44
N LYS A 16 6.12 5.66 -11.57
CA LYS A 16 5.92 4.18 -11.59
C LYS A 16 4.45 3.75 -11.74
N GLY A 17 3.55 4.50 -11.11
CA GLY A 17 2.12 4.21 -11.16
C GLY A 17 1.55 4.26 -12.57
N LYS A 18 1.97 5.20 -13.42
CA LYS A 18 1.55 5.25 -14.83
C LYS A 18 1.98 4.00 -15.60
N ILE A 19 3.20 3.53 -15.37
CA ILE A 19 3.72 2.30 -15.97
C ILE A 19 2.97 1.07 -15.43
N THR A 20 2.66 1.06 -14.13
CA THR A 20 1.91 -0.01 -13.49
C THR A 20 0.50 -0.11 -14.09
N ASP A 21 -0.18 1.02 -14.30
CA ASP A 21 -1.52 1.05 -14.91
C ASP A 21 -1.49 0.53 -16.35
N LEU A 22 -0.52 0.97 -17.15
CA LEU A 22 -0.34 0.50 -18.53
C LEU A 22 -0.13 -1.01 -18.61
N LEU A 23 0.61 -1.58 -17.65
CA LEU A 23 0.85 -3.02 -17.60
C LEU A 23 -0.33 -3.79 -17.00
N ALA A 24 -1.07 -3.20 -16.08
CA ALA A 24 -2.16 -3.84 -15.35
C ALA A 24 -3.33 -4.26 -16.26
N GLU A 25 -3.63 -3.47 -17.30
CA GLU A 25 -4.71 -3.75 -18.25
C GLU A 25 -4.62 -5.16 -18.87
N ASN A 26 -3.39 -5.64 -19.10
CA ASN A 26 -3.11 -6.94 -19.72
C ASN A 26 -2.43 -7.89 -18.74
N THR A 27 -2.84 -7.86 -17.46
CA THR A 27 -2.24 -8.70 -16.41
C THR A 27 -3.32 -9.33 -15.53
N ASP A 28 -3.24 -10.65 -15.36
CA ASP A 28 -4.18 -11.42 -14.53
C ASP A 28 -4.05 -11.09 -13.04
N ILE A 29 -2.83 -10.79 -12.57
CA ILE A 29 -2.52 -10.57 -11.15
C ILE A 29 -1.59 -9.36 -10.96
N VAL A 30 -2.02 -8.39 -10.15
CA VAL A 30 -1.20 -7.23 -9.76
C VAL A 30 -0.88 -7.31 -8.27
N VAL A 31 0.41 -7.32 -7.93
CA VAL A 31 0.88 -7.57 -6.56
C VAL A 31 1.63 -6.35 -6.02
N ARG A 32 1.25 -5.88 -4.83
CA ARG A 32 2.09 -5.01 -4.02
C ARG A 32 2.93 -5.87 -3.07
N TYR A 33 4.25 -5.75 -3.15
CA TYR A 33 5.17 -6.66 -2.46
C TYR A 33 5.84 -6.06 -1.21
N GLN A 34 5.85 -4.73 -1.04
CA GLN A 34 6.50 -4.04 0.08
C GLN A 34 5.84 -2.69 0.38
N GLY A 35 6.32 -2.03 1.44
CA GLY A 35 5.93 -0.68 1.81
C GLY A 35 4.63 -0.69 2.61
N GLY A 36 3.85 0.36 2.50
CA GLY A 36 2.52 0.48 3.09
C GLY A 36 1.74 1.60 2.41
N ASN A 37 0.98 2.36 3.19
CA ASN A 37 0.25 3.55 2.75
C ASN A 37 1.13 4.81 2.63
N ASN A 38 2.46 4.70 2.61
CA ASN A 38 3.39 5.83 2.50
C ASN A 38 3.59 6.37 1.09
N ALA A 39 3.18 5.61 0.08
CA ALA A 39 3.13 6.07 -1.29
C ALA A 39 1.68 6.03 -1.76
N GLY A 40 1.32 6.98 -2.62
CA GLY A 40 0.03 7.03 -3.29
C GLY A 40 0.21 7.01 -4.79
N HIS A 41 -0.75 6.45 -5.50
CA HIS A 41 -0.86 6.53 -6.94
C HIS A 41 -2.25 7.05 -7.31
N THR A 42 -2.28 8.05 -8.19
CA THR A 42 -3.53 8.60 -8.70
C THR A 42 -3.80 8.00 -10.07
N VAL A 43 -4.90 7.26 -10.19
CA VAL A 43 -5.37 6.66 -11.44
C VAL A 43 -6.55 7.47 -11.94
N ILE A 44 -6.56 7.76 -13.24
CA ILE A 44 -7.67 8.44 -13.91
C ILE A 44 -8.33 7.43 -14.85
N VAL A 45 -9.60 7.12 -14.62
CA VAL A 45 -10.40 6.23 -15.46
C VAL A 45 -11.59 7.02 -16.01
N GLY A 46 -11.56 7.34 -17.31
CA GLY A 46 -12.54 8.23 -17.92
C GLY A 46 -12.54 9.61 -17.25
N LYS A 47 -13.61 9.93 -16.50
CA LYS A 47 -13.74 11.20 -15.76
C LYS A 47 -13.48 11.05 -14.26
N GLU A 48 -13.25 9.84 -13.76
CA GLU A 48 -13.06 9.59 -12.34
C GLU A 48 -11.58 9.56 -11.95
N ILE A 49 -11.29 10.09 -10.76
CA ILE A 49 -9.94 10.17 -10.20
C ILE A 49 -9.88 9.34 -8.92
N PHE A 50 -9.15 8.23 -8.95
CA PHE A 50 -8.93 7.34 -7.82
C PHE A 50 -7.55 7.61 -7.19
N LYS A 51 -7.51 7.86 -5.89
CA LYS A 51 -6.27 8.00 -5.14
C LYS A 51 -6.07 6.75 -4.28
N LEU A 52 -5.13 5.90 -4.67
CA LEU A 52 -4.87 4.60 -4.03
C LEU A 52 -3.50 4.59 -3.36
N HIS A 53 -3.39 3.95 -2.21
CA HIS A 53 -2.22 3.94 -1.33
C HIS A 53 -1.85 2.52 -0.95
N LEU A 54 -2.80 1.65 -0.62
CA LEU A 54 -2.55 0.24 -0.29
C LEU A 54 -3.03 -0.68 -1.41
N ILE A 55 -4.27 -0.49 -1.86
CA ILE A 55 -4.87 -1.33 -2.89
C ILE A 55 -4.11 -1.13 -4.22
N PRO A 56 -3.63 -2.18 -4.89
CA PRO A 56 -3.00 -2.04 -6.21
C PRO A 56 -3.99 -1.47 -7.24
N SER A 57 -3.52 -0.64 -8.17
CA SER A 57 -4.37 -0.01 -9.20
C SER A 57 -5.03 -0.99 -10.16
N GLY A 58 -4.53 -2.22 -10.22
CA GLY A 58 -5.17 -3.35 -10.90
C GLY A 58 -6.64 -3.57 -10.51
N ILE A 59 -7.07 -3.10 -9.34
CA ILE A 59 -8.44 -3.30 -8.83
C ILE A 59 -9.50 -2.63 -9.71
N LEU A 60 -9.10 -1.68 -10.54
CA LEU A 60 -9.96 -0.97 -11.49
C LEU A 60 -10.24 -1.79 -12.76
N PHE A 61 -9.54 -2.91 -12.96
CA PHE A 61 -9.73 -3.80 -14.10
C PHE A 61 -10.50 -5.06 -13.66
N PRO A 62 -11.62 -5.42 -14.31
CA PRO A 62 -12.53 -6.46 -13.83
C PRO A 62 -11.91 -7.87 -13.82
N ASN A 63 -10.94 -8.12 -14.70
CA ASN A 63 -10.29 -9.43 -14.87
C ASN A 63 -8.97 -9.56 -14.09
N THR A 64 -8.62 -8.55 -13.29
CA THR A 64 -7.35 -8.51 -12.57
C THR A 64 -7.55 -8.79 -11.08
N VAL A 65 -6.79 -9.75 -10.56
CA VAL A 65 -6.73 -10.03 -9.12
C VAL A 65 -5.63 -9.19 -8.49
N CYS A 66 -5.99 -8.41 -7.48
CA CYS A 66 -5.05 -7.62 -6.70
C CYS A 66 -4.60 -8.36 -5.45
N VAL A 67 -3.30 -8.33 -5.17
CA VAL A 67 -2.71 -8.98 -4.00
C VAL A 67 -1.89 -7.97 -3.20
N ILE A 68 -2.20 -7.88 -1.91
CA ILE A 68 -1.34 -7.24 -0.91
C ILE A 68 -0.47 -8.34 -0.29
N GLY A 69 0.81 -8.36 -0.67
CA GLY A 69 1.77 -9.40 -0.27
C GLY A 69 2.22 -9.31 1.19
N ASN A 70 2.88 -10.36 1.67
CA ASN A 70 3.37 -10.48 3.06
C ASN A 70 4.44 -9.45 3.44
N GLY A 71 5.10 -8.85 2.44
CA GLY A 71 6.09 -7.81 2.67
C GLY A 71 5.48 -6.45 3.02
N VAL A 72 4.18 -6.24 2.81
CA VAL A 72 3.49 -4.96 3.06
C VAL A 72 3.14 -4.80 4.55
N VAL A 73 3.24 -3.58 5.05
CA VAL A 73 2.62 -3.14 6.31
C VAL A 73 1.28 -2.46 6.01
N VAL A 74 0.20 -3.00 6.55
CA VAL A 74 -1.18 -2.64 6.23
C VAL A 74 -1.79 -1.85 7.37
N ASP A 75 -2.19 -0.62 7.07
CA ASP A 75 -3.03 0.18 7.96
C ASP A 75 -4.50 -0.21 7.73
N PRO A 76 -5.18 -0.87 8.69
CA PRO A 76 -6.54 -1.35 8.49
C PRO A 76 -7.53 -0.21 8.22
N GLU A 77 -7.33 0.94 8.84
CA GLU A 77 -8.20 2.11 8.70
C GLU A 77 -8.14 2.63 7.27
N VAL A 78 -6.93 2.89 6.75
CA VAL A 78 -6.73 3.35 5.37
C VAL A 78 -7.18 2.31 4.36
N LEU A 79 -6.95 1.02 4.62
CA LEU A 79 -7.42 -0.04 3.72
C LEU A 79 -8.95 -0.03 3.62
N LEU A 80 -9.66 0.06 4.75
CA LEU A 80 -11.13 0.09 4.77
C LEU A 80 -11.66 1.35 4.08
N GLU A 81 -11.06 2.51 4.32
CA GLU A 81 -11.41 3.76 3.63
C GLU A 81 -11.27 3.63 2.11
N GLU A 82 -10.19 2.99 1.62
CA GLU A 82 -10.01 2.76 0.19
C GLU A 82 -11.03 1.78 -0.39
N ILE A 83 -11.37 0.71 0.35
CA ILE A 83 -12.41 -0.24 -0.04
C ILE A 83 -13.77 0.47 -0.18
N GLU A 84 -14.15 1.27 0.80
CA GLU A 84 -15.42 1.98 0.80
C GLU A 84 -15.46 3.07 -0.29
N MET A 85 -14.36 3.80 -0.50
CA MET A 85 -14.24 4.76 -1.60
C MET A 85 -14.41 4.09 -2.98
N LEU A 86 -13.78 2.93 -3.19
CA LEU A 86 -13.89 2.17 -4.43
C LEU A 86 -15.32 1.64 -4.64
N ARG A 87 -15.91 1.02 -3.61
CA ARG A 87 -17.28 0.50 -3.67
C ARG A 87 -18.32 1.58 -3.89
N GLY A 88 -18.16 2.73 -3.23
CA GLY A 88 -19.03 3.91 -3.41
C GLY A 88 -19.02 4.46 -4.84
N ARG A 89 -18.03 4.10 -5.66
CA ARG A 89 -17.91 4.46 -7.07
C ARG A 89 -18.18 3.29 -8.03
N GLY A 90 -18.79 2.22 -7.52
CA GLY A 90 -19.16 1.05 -8.33
C GLY A 90 -17.99 0.13 -8.70
N VAL A 91 -16.80 0.31 -8.12
CA VAL A 91 -15.69 -0.63 -8.31
C VAL A 91 -15.92 -1.85 -7.41
N LYS A 92 -15.94 -3.04 -8.01
CA LYS A 92 -16.06 -4.29 -7.26
C LYS A 92 -14.81 -4.50 -6.40
N VAL A 93 -14.99 -4.62 -5.09
CA VAL A 93 -13.92 -5.02 -4.17
C VAL A 93 -14.42 -6.15 -3.28
N ALA A 94 -13.93 -7.35 -3.54
CA ALA A 94 -14.40 -8.59 -2.94
C ALA A 94 -13.25 -9.61 -2.78
N PRO A 95 -13.41 -10.67 -1.96
CA PRO A 95 -12.37 -11.69 -1.79
C PRO A 95 -11.90 -12.33 -3.10
N GLU A 96 -12.70 -12.33 -4.16
CA GLU A 96 -12.31 -12.89 -5.47
C GLU A 96 -11.23 -12.06 -6.18
N ASN A 97 -11.25 -10.73 -6.03
CA ASN A 97 -10.35 -9.82 -6.76
C ASN A 97 -9.44 -8.97 -5.87
N LEU A 98 -9.59 -9.00 -4.55
CA LEU A 98 -8.64 -8.45 -3.59
C LEU A 98 -8.24 -9.51 -2.57
N LYS A 99 -6.96 -9.90 -2.59
CA LYS A 99 -6.35 -10.84 -1.66
C LYS A 99 -5.38 -10.11 -0.76
N ILE A 100 -5.40 -10.43 0.54
CA ILE A 100 -4.48 -9.88 1.53
C ILE A 100 -3.76 -11.05 2.18
N SER A 101 -2.44 -11.03 2.14
CA SER A 101 -1.64 -12.06 2.78
C SER A 101 -1.85 -12.01 4.31
N SER A 102 -2.18 -13.15 4.92
CA SER A 102 -2.24 -13.31 6.38
C SER A 102 -0.88 -13.10 7.07
N ALA A 103 0.22 -13.17 6.31
CA ALA A 103 1.57 -12.87 6.80
C ALA A 103 1.96 -11.38 6.69
N ALA A 104 1.10 -10.50 6.16
CA ALA A 104 1.32 -9.05 6.19
C ALA A 104 1.28 -8.54 7.64
N HIS A 105 1.96 -7.43 7.93
CA HIS A 105 1.96 -6.84 9.27
C HIS A 105 0.99 -5.67 9.36
N LEU A 106 0.42 -5.43 10.54
CA LEU A 106 -0.56 -4.37 10.76
C LEU A 106 0.08 -3.11 11.32
N ILE A 107 -0.23 -1.98 10.72
CA ILE A 107 0.05 -0.66 11.29
C ILE A 107 -1.02 -0.37 12.33
N LEU A 108 -0.59 -0.15 13.58
CA LEU A 108 -1.46 0.18 14.70
C LEU A 108 -1.32 1.67 15.04
N ALA A 109 -2.30 2.24 15.76
CA ALA A 109 -2.27 3.64 16.20
C ALA A 109 -0.97 3.99 16.95
N LYS A 110 -0.44 3.06 17.77
CA LYS A 110 0.85 3.23 18.47
C LYS A 110 2.01 3.47 17.50
N HIS A 111 2.02 2.83 16.33
CA HIS A 111 3.09 2.98 15.34
C HIS A 111 3.07 4.36 14.70
N LYS A 112 1.88 4.88 14.36
CA LYS A 112 1.71 6.24 13.81
C LYS A 112 2.23 7.29 14.81
N LYS A 113 1.82 7.15 16.08
CA LYS A 113 2.25 8.04 17.17
C LYS A 113 3.77 7.98 17.38
N GLN A 114 4.33 6.77 17.46
CA GLN A 114 5.77 6.56 17.63
C GLN A 114 6.59 7.17 16.48
N ASP A 115 6.14 7.02 15.23
CA ASP A 115 6.82 7.60 14.05
C ASP A 115 6.91 9.13 14.18
N GLN A 116 5.79 9.78 14.51
CA GLN A 116 5.72 11.23 14.70
C GLN A 116 6.55 11.71 15.90
N GLU A 117 6.49 11.01 17.03
CA GLU A 117 7.27 11.34 18.23
C GLU A 117 8.77 11.17 18.01
N GLN A 118 9.20 10.10 17.35
CA GLN A 118 10.61 9.91 17.00
C GLN A 118 11.10 11.01 16.06
N GLU A 119 10.29 11.40 15.09
CA GLU A 119 10.67 12.43 14.12
C GLU A 119 10.73 13.83 14.73
N THR A 120 9.81 14.13 15.66
CA THR A 120 9.80 15.41 16.39
C THR A 120 10.87 15.47 17.48
N GLY A 121 11.23 14.34 18.07
CA GLY A 121 12.28 14.24 19.10
C GLY A 121 13.71 14.25 18.55
N ARG A 122 13.91 14.13 17.23
CA ARG A 122 15.22 14.26 16.59
C ARG A 122 15.74 15.69 16.67
N ALA A 123 17.05 15.83 16.85
CA ALA A 123 17.72 17.13 16.83
C ALA A 123 17.50 17.86 15.49
N ALA A 124 17.60 19.19 15.51
CA ALA A 124 17.50 20.00 14.31
C ALA A 124 18.52 19.54 13.24
N GLY A 125 18.07 19.35 12.00
CA GLY A 125 18.89 18.83 10.90
C GLY A 125 19.09 17.31 10.88
N GLN A 126 18.60 16.57 11.89
CA GLN A 126 18.71 15.10 11.94
C GLN A 126 17.39 14.37 11.67
N LYS A 127 16.35 15.11 11.27
CA LYS A 127 15.07 14.53 10.82
C LYS A 127 15.29 13.74 9.53
N ILE A 128 14.59 12.63 9.39
CA ILE A 128 14.67 11.75 8.22
C ILE A 128 13.74 12.23 7.10
N GLY A 129 12.63 12.88 7.46
CA GLY A 129 11.49 13.16 6.59
C GLY A 129 10.53 11.98 6.48
N THR A 130 10.22 11.27 7.58
CA THR A 130 9.25 10.18 7.52
C THR A 130 7.85 10.68 7.14
N THR A 131 7.00 9.80 6.62
CA THR A 131 5.60 10.16 6.30
C THR A 131 4.70 10.26 7.53
N GLY A 132 5.21 9.93 8.73
CA GLY A 132 4.42 9.92 9.97
C GLY A 132 3.28 8.89 9.97
N ARG A 133 3.31 7.91 9.06
CA ARG A 133 2.27 6.89 8.88
C ARG A 133 2.54 5.59 9.63
N GLY A 134 3.64 5.51 10.40
CA GLY A 134 3.94 4.33 11.21
C GLY A 134 4.62 3.19 10.44
N ILE A 135 5.16 3.46 9.25
CA ILE A 135 5.83 2.44 8.43
C ILE A 135 7.05 1.89 9.14
N GLY A 136 7.97 2.78 9.54
CA GLY A 136 9.23 2.42 10.20
C GLY A 136 8.98 1.62 11.48
N PRO A 137 8.22 2.14 12.45
CA PRO A 137 7.90 1.41 13.68
C PRO A 137 7.24 0.05 13.45
N THR A 138 6.36 -0.08 12.44
CA THR A 138 5.76 -1.40 12.13
C THR A 138 6.79 -2.40 11.59
N TYR A 139 7.75 -1.95 10.77
CA TYR A 139 8.84 -2.80 10.33
C TYR A 139 9.81 -3.18 11.47
N VAL A 140 10.02 -2.29 12.44
CA VAL A 140 10.79 -2.62 13.66
C VAL A 140 10.09 -3.74 14.43
N ASP A 141 8.80 -3.61 14.73
CA ASP A 141 8.01 -4.65 15.41
C ASP A 141 8.03 -5.99 14.63
N LYS A 142 8.03 -5.94 13.27
CA LYS A 142 8.19 -7.12 12.41
C LYS A 142 9.54 -7.81 12.60
N ILE A 143 10.64 -7.04 12.61
CA ILE A 143 12.00 -7.57 12.78
C ILE A 143 12.17 -8.13 14.20
N ASP A 144 11.60 -7.46 15.20
CA ASP A 144 11.63 -7.88 16.60
C ASP A 144 10.74 -9.09 16.89
N ARG A 145 9.91 -9.51 15.92
CA ARG A 145 8.91 -10.59 16.03
C ARG A 145 7.81 -10.27 17.06
N ALA A 146 7.57 -8.99 17.31
CA ALA A 146 6.55 -8.48 18.22
C ALA A 146 5.33 -7.87 17.49
N GLY A 147 5.37 -7.82 16.15
CA GLY A 147 4.34 -7.20 15.33
C GLY A 147 3.03 -7.98 15.22
N ALA A 148 1.94 -7.24 15.10
CA ALA A 148 0.61 -7.79 14.81
C ALA A 148 0.47 -8.17 13.33
N ARG A 149 -0.25 -9.27 13.06
CA ARG A 149 -0.60 -9.74 11.71
C ARG A 149 -2.09 -10.11 11.67
N PRO A 150 -2.76 -10.06 10.51
CA PRO A 150 -4.13 -10.57 10.37
C PRO A 150 -4.19 -12.04 10.80
N ARG A 151 -5.17 -12.40 11.65
CA ARG A 151 -5.51 -13.81 11.88
C ARG A 151 -6.56 -14.23 10.86
N LEU A 152 -6.37 -15.42 10.28
CA LEU A 152 -7.37 -16.10 9.46
C LEU A 152 -8.44 -16.73 10.35
#